data_AF-A0A3Q3NBJ3-F1
#
_entry.id   AF-A0A3Q3NBJ3-F1
#
_cell.length_a   1.000
_cell.length_b   1.000
_cell.length_c   1.000
_cell.angle_alpha   90.00
_cell.angle_beta   90.00
_cell.angle_gamma   90.00
#
_symmetry.space_group_name_H-M   'P 1'
#
loop_
_entity.id
_entity.type
_entity.pdbx_description
1 polymer ?
#
loop_
_entity_poly.entity_id
_entity_poly.type
_entity_poly.pdbx_seq_one_letter_code
_entity_poly.pdbx_strand_id
1 'polypeptide(L)'
;ENEGGMHDLIMQRLEFITGDVRDRPQSGHPKKKTPQVDRFLTLSALRNRRQSSTDLQSRFVGQYGRRAARRPAMTAFHCQARLLWCLQHVHWNLNMWRNVMFSDEYRCSLWQLDRKVKVWRRRGERYADRCAPTG
;
A
#
# COMPACT_ATOMS: atom_id res chain seq x y z
N GLU A 1 -34.49 10.16 -42.87
CA GLU A 1 -34.43 11.08 -41.72
C GLU A 1 -35.14 10.43 -40.53
N ASN A 2 -34.44 9.68 -39.66
CA ASN A 2 -35.03 9.19 -38.40
C ASN A 2 -33.99 8.55 -37.44
N GLU A 3 -32.88 9.22 -37.15
CA GLU A 3 -31.86 8.71 -36.20
C GLU A 3 -31.82 9.43 -34.84
N GLY A 4 -32.74 10.38 -34.58
CA GLY A 4 -32.77 11.15 -33.33
C GLY A 4 -33.52 10.51 -32.16
N GLY A 5 -34.43 9.56 -32.39
CA GLY A 5 -35.41 9.16 -31.37
C GLY A 5 -34.89 8.28 -30.23
N MET A 6 -33.88 7.43 -30.48
CA MET A 6 -33.38 6.51 -29.44
C MET A 6 -32.54 7.24 -28.40
N HIS A 7 -31.69 8.17 -28.83
CA HIS A 7 -30.87 8.98 -27.94
C HIS A 7 -31.74 9.82 -26.99
N ASP A 8 -32.79 10.45 -27.53
CA ASP A 8 -33.71 11.27 -26.74
C ASP A 8 -34.48 10.44 -25.70
N LEU A 9 -34.88 9.22 -26.05
CA LEU A 9 -35.52 8.29 -25.12
C LEU A 9 -34.57 7.84 -24.00
N ILE A 10 -33.30 7.60 -24.33
CA ILE A 10 -32.26 7.23 -23.36
C ILE A 10 -32.00 8.40 -22.41
N MET A 11 -31.92 9.63 -22.92
CA MET A 11 -31.68 10.82 -22.11
C MET A 11 -32.86 11.14 -21.19
N GLN A 12 -34.10 11.11 -21.68
CA GLN A 12 -35.30 11.28 -20.83
C GLN A 12 -35.39 10.21 -19.72
N ARG A 13 -35.02 8.96 -20.04
CA ARG A 13 -35.05 7.88 -19.06
C ARG A 13 -33.95 7.99 -18.02
N LEU A 14 -32.76 8.45 -18.40
CA LEU A 14 -31.68 8.75 -17.46
C LEU A 14 -32.11 9.88 -16.52
N GLU A 15 -32.68 10.96 -17.06
CA GLU A 15 -33.14 12.13 -16.31
C GLU A 15 -34.20 11.74 -15.25
N PHE A 16 -35.16 10.89 -15.61
CA PHE A 16 -36.18 10.38 -14.69
C PHE A 16 -35.62 9.49 -13.57
N ILE A 17 -34.55 8.73 -13.83
CA ILE A 17 -34.00 7.74 -12.88
C ILE A 17 -32.93 8.37 -11.98
N THR A 18 -32.05 9.22 -12.53
CA THR A 18 -30.88 9.76 -11.83
C THR A 18 -30.98 11.24 -11.46
N GLY A 19 -31.96 11.98 -11.98
CA GLY A 19 -32.18 13.41 -11.69
C GLY A 19 -31.12 14.37 -12.26
N ASP A 20 -30.14 13.84 -12.99
CA ASP A 20 -29.08 14.58 -13.68
C ASP A 20 -28.59 13.73 -14.86
N VAL A 21 -28.33 14.37 -16.00
CA VAL A 21 -27.84 13.75 -17.26
C VAL A 21 -26.37 14.11 -17.52
N ARG A 22 -25.79 15.01 -16.71
CA ARG A 22 -24.38 15.41 -16.89
C ARG A 22 -23.44 14.29 -16.49
N ASP A 23 -22.38 14.15 -17.27
CA ASP A 23 -21.27 13.26 -16.94
C ASP A 23 -20.69 13.62 -15.57
N ARG A 24 -20.55 12.60 -14.72
CA ARG A 24 -19.89 12.77 -13.42
C ARG A 24 -18.41 13.05 -13.65
N PRO A 25 -17.80 13.97 -12.88
CA PRO A 25 -16.36 14.16 -12.93
C PRO A 25 -15.66 12.85 -12.63
N GLN A 26 -14.94 12.32 -13.61
CA GLN A 26 -14.19 11.08 -13.50
C GLN A 26 -12.82 11.38 -12.90
N SER A 27 -12.40 10.59 -11.91
CA SER A 27 -11.02 10.61 -11.46
C SER A 27 -10.12 10.05 -12.56
N GLY A 28 -9.23 10.88 -13.10
CA GLY A 28 -8.25 10.44 -14.10
C GLY A 28 -7.31 9.34 -13.58
N HIS A 29 -6.64 8.66 -14.50
CA HIS A 29 -5.63 7.65 -14.14
C HIS A 29 -4.50 8.30 -13.29
N PRO A 30 -4.14 7.71 -12.13
CA PRO A 30 -3.05 8.23 -11.31
C PRO A 30 -1.74 8.33 -12.10
N LYS A 31 -1.03 9.45 -11.91
CA LYS A 31 0.28 9.66 -12.53
C LYS A 31 1.27 8.59 -12.05
N LYS A 32 2.09 8.07 -12.96
CA LYS A 32 3.16 7.09 -12.63
C LYS A 32 4.27 7.69 -11.75
N LYS A 33 4.45 9.01 -11.80
CA LYS A 33 5.50 9.75 -11.09
C LYS A 33 4.88 10.61 -9.98
N THR A 34 5.62 10.78 -8.89
CA THR A 34 5.23 11.71 -7.81
C THR A 34 5.56 13.15 -8.21
N PRO A 35 4.88 14.17 -7.65
CA PRO A 35 5.19 15.58 -7.93
C PRO A 35 6.66 15.97 -7.66
N GLN A 36 7.30 15.30 -6.71
CA GLN A 36 8.73 15.49 -6.39
C GLN A 36 9.63 14.99 -7.52
N VAL A 37 9.33 13.81 -8.07
CA VAL A 37 10.07 13.24 -9.22
C VAL A 37 9.86 14.11 -10.46
N ASP A 38 8.64 14.57 -10.71
CA ASP A 38 8.34 15.46 -11.84
C ASP A 38 9.11 16.78 -11.73
N ARG A 39 9.13 17.42 -10.54
CA ARG A 39 9.91 18.64 -10.30
C ARG A 39 11.40 18.42 -10.54
N PHE A 40 11.96 17.31 -10.06
CA PHE A 40 13.36 16.97 -10.29
C PHE A 40 13.67 16.81 -11.78
N LEU A 41 12.82 16.09 -12.52
CA LEU A 41 13.02 15.86 -13.95
C LEU A 41 13.00 17.17 -14.74
N THR A 42 12.03 18.04 -14.45
CA THR A 42 11.93 19.37 -15.08
C THR A 42 13.19 20.20 -14.80
N LEU A 43 13.60 20.30 -13.54
CA LEU A 43 14.80 21.08 -13.17
C LEU A 43 16.09 20.49 -13.76
N SER A 44 16.19 19.16 -13.83
CA SER A 44 17.37 18.48 -14.40
C SER A 44 17.46 18.69 -15.91
N ALA A 45 16.34 18.61 -16.63
CA ALA A 45 16.26 18.87 -18.06
C ALA A 45 16.56 20.34 -18.40
N LEU A 46 16.12 21.28 -17.56
CA LEU A 46 16.44 22.70 -17.72
C LEU A 46 17.91 23.01 -17.44
N ARG A 47 18.50 22.38 -16.43
CA ARG A 47 19.90 22.61 -16.03
C ARG A 47 20.90 22.03 -17.04
N ASN A 48 20.63 20.85 -17.57
CA ASN A 48 21.53 20.14 -18.48
C ASN A 48 20.77 19.69 -19.73
N ARG A 49 20.57 20.62 -20.67
CA ARG A 49 19.79 20.37 -21.90
C ARG A 49 20.36 19.25 -22.80
N ARG A 50 21.64 18.89 -22.63
CA ARG A 50 22.30 17.78 -23.36
C ARG A 50 22.10 16.41 -22.70
N GLN A 51 21.49 16.34 -21.53
CA GLN A 51 21.27 15.07 -20.83
C GLN A 51 20.14 14.30 -21.52
N SER A 52 20.39 13.03 -21.85
CA SER A 52 19.37 12.21 -22.51
C SER A 52 18.24 11.82 -21.55
N SER A 53 17.06 11.51 -22.11
CA SER A 53 15.92 11.03 -21.32
C SER A 53 16.26 9.72 -20.58
N THR A 54 17.06 8.86 -21.20
CA THR A 54 17.55 7.61 -20.60
C THR A 54 18.46 7.88 -19.41
N ASP A 55 19.39 8.84 -19.52
CA ASP A 55 20.29 9.21 -18.43
C ASP A 55 19.53 9.80 -17.24
N LEU A 56 18.50 10.61 -17.51
CA LEU A 56 17.62 11.14 -16.45
C LEU A 56 16.78 10.05 -15.80
N GLN A 57 16.27 9.11 -16.59
CA GLN A 57 15.45 8.01 -16.09
C GLN A 57 16.28 7.00 -15.28
N SER A 58 17.56 6.79 -15.64
CA SER A 58 18.50 5.90 -14.94
C SER A 58 18.64 6.24 -13.45
N ARG A 59 18.60 7.53 -13.09
CA ARG A 59 18.69 8.03 -11.70
C ARG A 59 17.53 7.54 -10.81
N PHE A 60 16.45 7.10 -11.41
CA PHE A 60 15.25 6.63 -10.74
C PHE A 60 14.96 5.14 -10.99
N VAL A 61 15.86 4.43 -11.68
CA VAL A 61 15.75 2.97 -11.82
C VAL A 61 15.84 2.33 -10.44
N GLY A 62 14.85 1.54 -10.06
CA GLY A 62 14.73 0.92 -8.73
C GLY A 62 14.06 1.78 -7.66
N GLN A 63 13.82 3.07 -7.91
CA GLN A 63 13.07 3.97 -7.02
C GLN A 63 11.57 3.88 -7.28
N TYR A 64 10.98 2.75 -6.90
CA TYR A 64 9.52 2.61 -6.84
C TYR A 64 8.99 3.35 -5.62
N GLY A 65 7.79 3.91 -5.72
CA GLY A 65 7.06 4.40 -4.54
C GLY A 65 6.92 3.29 -3.51
N ARG A 66 7.77 3.29 -2.50
CA ARG A 66 7.71 2.33 -1.39
C ARG A 66 6.72 2.86 -0.38
N ARG A 67 5.81 2.01 0.10
CA ARG A 67 5.08 2.30 1.34
C ARG A 67 6.09 2.28 2.48
N ALA A 68 6.04 3.29 3.34
CA ALA A 68 6.84 3.30 4.55
C ALA A 68 6.56 2.02 5.36
N ALA A 69 7.63 1.40 5.88
CA ALA A 69 7.49 0.22 6.73
C ALA A 69 6.64 0.57 7.96
N ARG A 70 5.62 -0.25 8.25
CA ARG A 70 4.87 -0.12 9.50
C ARG A 70 5.78 -0.58 10.63
N ARG A 71 6.19 0.36 11.48
CA ARG A 71 6.87 0.06 12.74
C ARG A 71 5.85 0.15 13.86
N PRO A 72 5.87 -0.77 14.85
CA PRO A 72 5.12 -0.56 16.09
C PRO A 72 5.47 0.81 16.67
N ALA A 73 4.49 1.51 17.21
CA ALA A 73 4.75 2.76 17.90
C ALA A 73 5.61 2.46 19.14
N MET A 74 6.88 2.89 19.11
CA MET A 74 7.76 2.82 20.25
C MET A 74 7.69 4.14 21.00
N THR A 75 7.51 4.09 22.31
CA THR A 75 7.64 5.28 23.16
C THR A 75 9.10 5.73 23.18
N ALA A 76 9.35 7.01 23.50
CA ALA A 76 10.72 7.52 23.64
C ALA A 76 11.52 6.72 24.68
N PHE A 77 10.87 6.30 25.77
CA PHE A 77 11.44 5.44 26.79
C PHE A 77 11.93 4.11 26.23
N HIS A 78 11.10 3.39 25.45
CA HIS A 78 11.50 2.14 24.82
C HIS A 78 12.66 2.32 23.84
N CYS A 79 12.69 3.43 23.09
CA CYS A 79 13.80 3.75 22.20
C CYS A 79 15.12 3.93 22.97
N GLN A 80 15.10 4.70 24.07
CA GLN A 80 16.27 4.96 24.89
C GLN A 80 16.78 3.68 25.58
N ALA A 81 15.87 2.90 26.19
CA ALA A 81 16.23 1.65 26.85
C ALA A 81 16.91 0.66 25.88
N ARG A 82 16.38 0.52 24.66
CA ARG A 82 16.99 -0.34 23.64
C ARG A 82 18.34 0.17 23.17
N LEU A 83 18.49 1.49 23.00
CA LEU A 83 19.78 2.08 22.62
C LEU A 83 20.85 1.82 23.69
N LEU A 84 20.52 2.08 24.96
CA LEU A 84 21.44 1.84 26.07
C LEU A 84 21.83 0.37 26.17
N TRP A 85 20.86 -0.54 26.05
CA TRP A 85 21.13 -1.97 26.05
C TRP A 85 22.08 -2.37 24.93
N CYS A 86 21.84 -1.91 23.69
CA CYS A 86 22.73 -2.18 22.56
C CYS A 86 24.14 -1.63 22.78
N LEU A 87 24.28 -0.39 23.26
CA LEU A 87 25.58 0.22 23.51
C LEU A 87 26.36 -0.54 24.58
N GLN A 88 25.69 -0.98 25.65
CA GLN A 88 26.32 -1.76 26.72
C GLN A 88 26.80 -3.14 26.24
N HIS A 89 26.14 -3.72 25.23
CA HIS A 89 26.44 -5.07 24.75
C HIS A 89 27.15 -5.09 23.37
N VAL A 90 27.55 -3.91 22.84
CA VAL A 90 28.10 -3.79 21.47
C VAL A 90 29.43 -4.53 21.29
N HIS A 91 30.21 -4.67 22.36
CA HIS A 91 31.52 -5.32 22.36
C HIS A 91 31.49 -6.74 22.94
N TRP A 92 30.31 -7.31 23.17
CA TRP A 92 30.20 -8.66 23.70
C TRP A 92 30.69 -9.70 22.69
N ASN A 93 31.52 -10.62 23.17
CA ASN A 93 32.02 -11.74 22.38
C ASN A 93 31.11 -12.97 22.51
N LEU A 94 31.38 -14.01 21.71
CA LEU A 94 30.52 -15.20 21.62
C LEU A 94 30.42 -15.97 22.95
N ASN A 95 31.47 -15.96 23.77
CA ASN A 95 31.46 -16.63 25.08
C ASN A 95 30.58 -15.88 26.09
N MET A 96 30.52 -14.55 26.00
CA MET A 96 29.61 -13.76 26.84
C MET A 96 28.15 -14.03 26.48
N TRP A 97 27.83 -14.12 25.18
CA TRP A 97 26.48 -14.47 24.73
C TRP A 97 26.05 -15.89 25.15
N ARG A 98 26.99 -16.85 25.16
CA ARG A 98 26.71 -18.23 25.61
C ARG A 98 26.27 -18.34 27.06
N ASN A 99 26.64 -17.38 27.90
CA ASN A 99 26.24 -17.35 29.31
C ASN A 99 24.84 -16.73 29.52
N VAL A 100 24.18 -16.24 28.46
CA VAL A 100 22.83 -15.69 28.54
C VAL A 100 21.81 -16.77 28.23
N MET A 101 20.95 -17.06 29.20
CA MET A 101 19.78 -17.90 28.98
C MET A 101 18.60 -17.04 28.52
N PHE A 102 18.24 -17.15 27.25
CA PHE A 102 17.04 -16.51 26.71
C PHE A 102 15.81 -17.38 27.00
N SER A 103 14.73 -16.74 27.43
CA SER A 103 13.41 -17.37 27.57
C SER A 103 12.37 -16.44 26.96
N ASP A 104 11.36 -17.03 26.33
CA ASP A 104 10.21 -16.32 25.77
C ASP A 104 9.01 -17.28 25.76
N GLU A 105 7.82 -16.72 25.70
CA GLU A 105 6.58 -17.49 25.60
C GLU A 105 6.13 -17.56 24.14
N TYR A 106 5.84 -18.77 23.67
CA TYR A 106 5.24 -18.97 22.36
C TYR A 106 3.81 -19.48 22.50
N ARG A 107 2.90 -18.94 21.68
CA ARG A 107 1.52 -19.42 21.58
C ARG A 107 1.43 -20.47 20.48
N CYS A 108 1.31 -21.74 20.86
CA CYS A 108 0.98 -22.84 19.94
C CYS A 108 -0.53 -23.10 19.98
N SER A 109 -1.22 -22.95 18.85
CA SER A 109 -2.64 -23.29 18.73
C SER A 109 -2.82 -24.57 17.91
N LEU A 110 -3.46 -25.58 18.53
CA LEU A 110 -3.66 -26.91 17.92
C LEU A 110 -4.85 -26.95 16.96
N TRP A 111 -5.85 -26.09 17.15
CA TRP A 111 -7.14 -26.19 16.44
C TRP A 111 -7.61 -24.87 15.80
N GLN A 112 -7.07 -23.74 16.24
CA GLN A 112 -7.45 -22.41 15.74
C GLN A 112 -6.23 -21.76 15.09
N LEU A 113 -6.27 -21.60 13.77
CA LEU A 113 -5.38 -20.65 13.13
C LEU A 113 -5.84 -19.26 13.58
N ASP A 114 -5.02 -18.52 14.33
CA ASP A 114 -5.24 -17.09 14.65
C ASP A 114 -5.33 -16.20 13.37
N ARG A 115 -5.19 -16.81 12.20
CA ARG A 115 -5.19 -16.19 10.89
C ARG A 115 -6.56 -16.33 10.28
N LYS A 116 -7.07 -15.22 9.71
CA LYS A 116 -8.25 -15.24 8.85
C LYS A 116 -8.01 -16.23 7.70
N VAL A 117 -8.83 -17.27 7.62
CA VAL A 117 -8.81 -18.23 6.52
C VAL A 117 -9.26 -17.53 5.25
N LYS A 118 -8.45 -17.62 4.18
CA LYS A 118 -8.85 -17.14 2.86
C LYS A 118 -9.81 -18.15 2.24
N VAL A 119 -11.01 -17.71 1.88
CA VAL A 119 -12.03 -18.53 1.23
C VAL A 119 -12.34 -17.95 -0.15
N TRP A 120 -12.47 -18.81 -1.15
CA TRP A 120 -12.93 -18.45 -2.49
C TRP A 120 -14.46 -18.43 -2.52
N ARG A 121 -15.08 -17.31 -2.91
CA ARG A 121 -16.56 -17.17 -2.95
C ARG A 121 -17.05 -16.17 -3.99
N ARG A 122 -18.31 -16.31 -4.43
CA ARG A 122 -18.97 -15.37 -5.37
C ARG A 122 -19.56 -14.15 -4.65
N ARG A 123 -19.91 -13.11 -5.41
CA ARG A 123 -20.56 -11.89 -4.88
C ARG A 123 -21.93 -12.25 -4.29
N GLY A 124 -22.16 -11.89 -3.02
CA GLY A 124 -23.39 -12.21 -2.28
C GLY A 124 -23.27 -13.42 -1.32
N GLU A 125 -22.29 -14.31 -1.50
CA GLU A 125 -22.13 -15.54 -0.70
C GLU A 125 -21.43 -15.29 0.65
N ARG A 126 -21.56 -14.08 1.21
CA ARG A 126 -20.80 -13.69 2.40
C ARG A 126 -21.12 -14.54 3.64
N TYR A 127 -22.37 -14.96 3.75
CA TYR A 127 -22.94 -15.67 4.89
C TYR A 127 -23.26 -17.13 4.57
N ALA A 128 -22.82 -17.65 3.41
CA ALA A 128 -22.93 -19.08 3.13
C ALA A 128 -22.05 -19.86 4.11
N ASP A 129 -22.50 -21.02 4.58
CA ASP A 129 -21.80 -21.82 5.61
C ASP A 129 -20.35 -22.15 5.22
N ARG A 130 -20.11 -22.41 3.93
CA ARG A 130 -18.76 -22.66 3.38
C ARG A 130 -17.84 -21.42 3.36
N CYS A 131 -18.38 -20.24 3.65
CA CYS A 131 -17.74 -18.92 3.54
C CYS A 131 -17.74 -18.14 4.85
N ALA A 132 -18.47 -18.60 5.86
CA ALA A 132 -18.38 -18.13 7.22
C ALA A 132 -17.32 -18.98 7.95
N PRO A 133 -16.46 -18.37 8.79
CA PRO A 133 -15.61 -19.15 9.67
C PRO A 133 -16.51 -19.96 10.60
N THR A 134 -16.54 -21.28 10.45
CA THR A 134 -17.10 -22.19 11.45
C THR A 134 -16.34 -21.96 12.75
N GLY A 135 -17.08 -21.60 13.81
CA GLY A 135 -16.54 -21.42 15.15
C GLY A 135 -16.02 -22.73 15.74
#